data_AF-A0A495X1P2-F1
#
_entry.id   AF-A0A495X1P2-F1
#
_cell.length_a   1.000
_cell.length_b   1.000
_cell.length_c   1.000
_cell.angle_alpha   90.00
_cell.angle_beta   90.00
_cell.angle_gamma   90.00
#
_symmetry.space_group_name_H-M   'P 1'
#
loop_
_entity.id
_entity.type
_entity.pdbx_description
1 polymer ?
#
loop_
_entity_poly.entity_id
_entity_poly.type
_entity_poly.pdbx_seq_one_letter_code
_entity_poly.pdbx_strand_id
1 'polypeptide(L)'
;MATFKVAGVGEFPWARDKLNLIEAIELEKATGWRVADLVADYNGYNDPSGNRGAMGLAAFLWLAMKRNGHIIPFAKLAEIDAGDIEIAYDDEEPAQPDPPAEPPARKTRSGSGPRKGSSPRK
;
A
#
# COMPACT_ATOMS: atom_id res chain seq x y z
N MET A 1 -4.52 -5.98 0.47
CA MET A 1 -5.87 -5.59 0.98
C MET A 1 -5.66 -4.53 2.06
N ALA A 2 -6.55 -3.55 2.28
CA ALA A 2 -6.35 -2.55 3.33
C ALA A 2 -7.13 -2.95 4.59
N THR A 3 -6.62 -2.60 5.76
CA THR A 3 -7.29 -2.80 7.04
C THR A 3 -7.23 -1.50 7.82
N PHE A 4 -8.39 -0.98 8.19
CA PHE A 4 -8.46 0.17 9.07
C PHE A 4 -8.36 -0.29 10.52
N LYS A 5 -7.38 0.22 11.26
CA LYS A 5 -7.26 0.00 12.70
C LYS A 5 -7.71 1.28 13.39
N VAL A 6 -8.78 1.16 14.19
CA VAL A 6 -9.32 2.28 14.95
C VAL A 6 -9.03 2.02 16.42
N ALA A 7 -8.25 2.92 17.04
CA ALA A 7 -7.85 2.80 18.43
C ALA A 7 -9.07 2.63 19.35
N GLY A 8 -9.05 1.59 20.19
CA GLY A 8 -10.15 1.29 21.12
C GLY A 8 -11.44 0.75 20.50
N VAL A 9 -11.52 0.58 19.17
CA VAL A 9 -12.72 0.03 18.50
C VAL A 9 -12.44 -1.30 17.82
N GLY A 10 -11.31 -1.45 17.12
CA GLY A 10 -10.91 -2.70 16.48
C GLY A 10 -10.34 -2.54 15.08
N GLU A 11 -10.23 -3.67 14.38
CA GLU A 11 -9.70 -3.75 13.02
C GLU A 11 -10.80 -4.04 12.00
N PHE A 12 -10.85 -3.28 10.91
CA PHE A 12 -11.89 -3.33 9.90
C PHE A 12 -11.28 -3.60 8.52
N PRO A 13 -11.39 -4.83 8.00
CA PRO A 13 -10.90 -5.14 6.67
C PRO A 13 -11.66 -4.35 5.60
N TRP A 14 -10.91 -3.81 4.64
CA TRP A 14 -11.41 -2.98 3.56
C TRP A 14 -10.85 -3.42 2.19
N ALA A 15 -11.78 -3.74 1.30
CA ALA A 15 -11.52 -4.12 -0.09
C ALA A 15 -12.23 -3.14 -1.01
N ARG A 16 -11.46 -2.19 -1.56
CA ARG A 16 -11.95 -1.09 -2.40
C ARG A 16 -12.51 -1.56 -3.75
N ASP A 17 -11.97 -2.66 -4.25
CA ASP A 17 -12.39 -3.36 -5.48
C ASP A 17 -13.80 -3.97 -5.40
N LYS A 18 -14.40 -4.00 -4.21
CA LYS A 18 -15.71 -4.63 -3.97
C LYS A 18 -16.82 -3.64 -3.64
N LEU A 19 -16.71 -2.38 -4.03
CA LEU A 19 -17.78 -1.40 -3.79
C LEU A 19 -19.00 -1.71 -4.69
N ASN A 20 -20.13 -2.08 -4.08
CA ASN A 20 -21.36 -2.29 -4.84
C ASN A 20 -22.17 -0.99 -5.01
N LEU A 21 -23.14 -1.00 -5.93
CA LEU A 21 -23.93 0.19 -6.25
C LEU A 21 -24.75 0.72 -5.06
N ILE A 22 -25.25 -0.16 -4.19
CA ILE A 22 -26.03 0.24 -3.02
C ILE A 22 -25.13 0.97 -2.03
N GLU A 23 -23.95 0.43 -1.75
CA GLU A 23 -22.96 1.03 -0.86
C GLU A 23 -22.46 2.37 -1.41
N ALA A 24 -22.28 2.48 -2.73
CA ALA A 24 -21.97 3.74 -3.39
C ALA A 24 -23.06 4.79 -3.12
N ILE A 25 -24.34 4.46 -3.34
CA ILE A 25 -25.46 5.36 -3.06
C ILE A 25 -25.54 5.74 -1.58
N GLU A 26 -25.29 4.78 -0.68
CA GLU A 26 -25.29 5.03 0.76
C GLU A 26 -24.17 5.98 1.18
N LEU A 27 -22.97 5.83 0.59
CA LEU A 27 -21.86 6.75 0.80
C LEU A 27 -22.19 8.16 0.33
N GLU A 28 -22.77 8.32 -0.86
CA GLU A 28 -23.14 9.66 -1.35
C GLU A 28 -24.20 10.31 -0.46
N LYS A 29 -25.17 9.53 0.04
CA LYS A 29 -26.18 10.02 0.96
C LYS A 29 -25.63 10.37 2.34
N ALA A 30 -24.69 9.58 2.85
CA ALA A 30 -24.12 9.76 4.18
C ALA A 30 -23.15 10.95 4.25
N THR A 31 -22.36 11.13 3.19
CA THR A 31 -21.31 12.16 3.14
C THR A 31 -21.75 13.44 2.42
N GLY A 32 -22.71 13.34 1.50
CA GLY A 32 -23.08 14.43 0.58
C GLY A 32 -22.10 14.61 -0.59
N TRP A 33 -21.09 13.76 -0.71
CA TRP A 33 -20.04 13.83 -1.75
C TRP A 33 -20.24 12.73 -2.79
N ARG A 34 -19.74 12.95 -4.02
CA ARG A 34 -19.73 11.88 -5.01
C ARG A 34 -18.70 10.83 -4.63
N VAL A 35 -19.00 9.56 -4.95
CA VAL A 35 -18.04 8.47 -4.72
C VAL A 35 -16.71 8.73 -5.42
N ALA A 36 -16.73 9.30 -6.63
CA ALA A 36 -15.51 9.64 -7.35
C ALA A 36 -14.63 10.64 -6.57
N ASP A 37 -15.24 11.62 -5.91
CA ASP A 37 -14.53 12.63 -5.12
C ASP A 37 -13.98 12.01 -3.82
N LEU A 38 -14.76 11.15 -3.16
CA LEU A 38 -14.31 10.40 -1.97
C LEU A 38 -13.13 9.47 -2.30
N VAL A 39 -13.19 8.85 -3.48
CA VAL A 39 -12.12 8.00 -4.00
C VAL A 39 -10.84 8.81 -4.26
N ALA A 40 -10.96 9.97 -4.88
CA ALA A 40 -9.84 10.87 -5.14
C ALA A 40 -9.24 11.41 -3.83
N ASP A 41 -10.09 11.81 -2.89
CA ASP A 41 -9.70 12.32 -1.57
C ASP A 41 -8.96 11.24 -0.77
N TYR A 42 -9.51 10.03 -0.69
CA TYR A 42 -8.83 8.90 -0.03
C TYR A 42 -7.50 8.54 -0.68
N ASN A 43 -7.40 8.59 -2.01
CA ASN A 43 -6.13 8.42 -2.69
C ASN A 43 -5.11 9.51 -2.33
N GLY A 44 -5.59 10.73 -2.12
CA GLY A 44 -4.78 11.86 -1.66
C GLY A 44 -4.24 11.68 -0.24
N TYR A 45 -4.85 10.84 0.60
CA TYR A 45 -4.33 10.56 1.96
C TYR A 45 -2.92 9.96 1.94
N ASN A 46 -2.58 9.17 0.92
CA ASN A 46 -1.24 8.60 0.75
C ASN A 46 -0.26 9.57 0.07
N ASP A 47 -0.68 10.81 -0.22
CA ASP A 47 0.15 11.82 -0.87
C ASP A 47 1.12 12.45 0.16
N PRO A 48 2.45 12.33 -0.04
CA PRO A 48 3.45 12.93 0.84
C PRO A 48 3.40 14.48 0.88
N SER A 49 2.65 15.13 -0.02
CA SER A 49 2.47 16.58 -0.06
C SER A 49 1.53 17.14 1.02
N GLY A 50 0.91 16.29 1.85
CA GLY A 50 0.21 16.72 3.06
C GLY A 50 -1.28 17.03 2.89
N ASN A 51 -1.87 16.72 1.74
CA ASN A 51 -3.32 16.71 1.60
C ASN A 51 -3.90 15.52 2.36
N ARG A 52 -4.36 15.77 3.60
CA ARG A 52 -5.02 14.76 4.40
C ARG A 52 -6.41 14.51 3.82
N GLY A 53 -6.54 13.45 3.03
CA GLY A 53 -7.80 12.90 2.49
C GLY A 53 -8.78 12.39 3.55
N ALA A 54 -9.09 13.24 4.52
CA ALA A 54 -9.80 12.89 5.75
C ALA A 54 -11.27 12.49 5.46
N MET A 55 -11.90 13.08 4.44
CA MET A 55 -13.29 12.78 4.11
C MET A 55 -13.41 11.41 3.43
N GLY A 56 -12.55 11.13 2.46
CA GLY A 56 -12.47 9.83 1.81
C GLY A 56 -12.10 8.71 2.80
N LEU A 57 -11.16 8.98 3.71
CA LEU A 57 -10.80 8.06 4.78
C LEU A 57 -11.99 7.74 5.70
N ALA A 58 -12.65 8.76 6.24
CA ALA A 58 -13.82 8.59 7.11
C ALA A 58 -14.95 7.84 6.39
N ALA A 59 -15.19 8.15 5.11
CA ALA A 59 -16.23 7.51 4.31
C ALA A 59 -15.99 6.01 4.14
N PHE A 60 -14.78 5.60 3.78
CA PHE A 60 -14.46 4.18 3.61
C PHE A 60 -14.34 3.43 4.92
N LEU A 61 -13.85 4.08 5.99
CA LEU A 61 -13.88 3.51 7.33
C LEU A 61 -15.32 3.24 7.78
N TRP A 62 -16.22 4.22 7.63
CA TRP A 62 -17.63 4.06 7.98
C TRP A 62 -18.27 2.86 7.27
N LEU A 63 -17.97 2.70 5.99
CA LEU A 63 -18.47 1.57 5.21
C LEU A 63 -17.85 0.23 5.65
N ALA A 64 -16.54 0.20 5.96
CA ALA A 64 -15.88 -0.98 6.49
C ALA A 64 -16.47 -1.42 7.85
N MET A 65 -16.74 -0.46 8.74
CA MET A 65 -17.41 -0.71 10.02
C MET A 65 -18.83 -1.25 9.80
N LYS A 66 -19.59 -0.64 8.88
CA LYS A 66 -20.94 -1.10 8.51
C LYS A 66 -20.95 -2.53 7.98
N ARG A 67 -20.00 -2.89 7.11
CA ARG A 67 -19.83 -4.27 6.58
C ARG A 67 -19.57 -5.28 7.69
N ASN A 68 -18.89 -4.88 8.77
CA ASN A 68 -18.63 -5.71 9.95
C ASN A 68 -19.77 -5.66 10.99
N GLY A 69 -20.93 -5.09 10.64
CA GLY A 69 -22.11 -5.06 11.50
C GLY A 69 -22.18 -3.89 12.49
N HIS A 70 -21.25 -2.93 12.41
CA HIS A 70 -21.27 -1.73 13.24
C HIS A 70 -22.17 -0.66 12.61
N ILE A 71 -23.29 -0.36 13.25
CA ILE A 71 -24.25 0.63 12.77
C ILE A 71 -24.00 1.95 13.51
N ILE A 72 -23.06 2.74 13.01
CA ILE A 72 -22.74 4.08 13.52
C ILE A 72 -23.17 5.11 12.47
N PRO A 73 -23.85 6.21 12.81
CA PRO A 73 -24.12 7.30 11.87
C PRO A 73 -22.81 7.95 11.41
N PHE A 74 -22.68 8.26 10.11
CA PHE A 74 -21.47 8.90 9.56
C PHE A 74 -21.11 10.21 10.29
N ALA A 75 -22.11 11.01 10.67
CA ALA A 75 -21.91 12.24 11.43
C ALA A 75 -21.15 12.04 12.76
N LYS A 76 -21.32 10.89 13.42
CA LYS A 76 -20.57 10.55 14.65
C LYS A 76 -19.15 10.05 14.35
N LEU A 77 -18.91 9.60 13.13
CA LEU A 77 -17.61 9.12 12.69
C LEU A 77 -16.68 10.28 12.31
N ALA A 78 -17.26 11.38 11.82
CA ALA A 78 -16.54 12.64 11.59
C ALA A 78 -16.03 13.29 12.90
N GLU A 79 -16.49 12.83 14.07
CA GLU A 79 -15.99 13.24 15.39
C GLU A 79 -14.77 12.41 15.83
N ILE A 80 -14.47 11.28 15.15
CA ILE A 80 -13.26 10.50 15.40
C ILE A 80 -12.09 11.27 14.81
N ASP A 81 -11.08 11.56 15.63
CA ASP A 81 -9.88 12.26 15.18
C ASP A 81 -9.19 11.40 14.12
N ALA A 82 -8.82 12.00 12.98
CA ALA A 82 -8.11 11.31 11.92
C ALA A 82 -6.75 10.77 12.40
N GLY A 83 -6.22 11.28 13.52
CA GLY A 83 -5.04 10.74 14.20
C GLY A 83 -5.24 9.39 14.90
N ASP A 84 -6.48 8.96 15.14
CA ASP A 84 -6.81 7.70 15.81
C ASP A 84 -7.06 6.53 14.82
N ILE A 85 -6.94 6.81 13.52
CA ILE A 85 -7.16 5.85 12.43
C ILE A 85 -5.82 5.53 11.78
N GLU A 86 -5.36 4.29 11.95
CA GLU A 86 -4.20 3.75 11.26
C GLU A 86 -4.66 2.90 10.08
N ILE A 87 -4.08 3.11 8.89
CA ILE A 87 -4.33 2.27 7.71
C ILE A 87 -3.16 1.30 7.57
N ALA A 88 -3.40 0.03 7.85
CA ALA A 88 -2.46 -1.03 7.54
C ALA A 88 -2.79 -1.59 6.15
N TYR A 89 -1.77 -1.78 5.32
CA TYR A 89 -1.91 -2.52 4.07
C TYR A 89 -1.33 -3.93 4.32
N ASP A 90 -2.08 -4.96 3.95
CA ASP A 90 -1.50 -6.29 3.75
C ASP A 90 -0.55 -6.17 2.55
N ASP A 91 0.71 -5.88 2.84
CA ASP A 91 1.81 -6.18 1.93
C ASP A 91 1.95 -7.71 1.91
N GLU A 92 1.17 -8.38 1.05
CA GLU A 92 1.79 -9.44 0.28
C GLU A 92 2.82 -8.74 -0.62
N GLU A 93 4.01 -8.51 -0.07
CA GLU A 93 5.19 -8.22 -0.86
C GLU A 93 5.26 -9.34 -1.91
N PRO A 94 5.10 -9.08 -3.23
CA PRO A 94 5.45 -10.10 -4.19
C PRO A 94 6.92 -10.38 -3.91
N ALA A 95 7.23 -11.58 -3.40
CA ALA A 95 8.60 -12.03 -3.29
C ALA A 95 9.25 -11.70 -4.63
N GLN A 96 10.13 -10.69 -4.65
CA GLN A 96 10.87 -10.39 -5.86
C GLN A 96 11.53 -11.71 -6.23
N PRO A 97 11.29 -12.27 -7.43
CA PRO A 97 12.08 -13.41 -7.84
C PRO A 97 13.53 -12.95 -7.73
N ASP A 98 14.33 -13.67 -6.92
CA ASP A 98 15.76 -13.39 -6.78
C ASP A 98 16.31 -13.14 -8.18
N PRO A 99 17.05 -12.04 -8.40
CA PRO A 99 17.65 -11.77 -9.70
C PRO A 99 18.37 -13.05 -10.14
N PRO A 100 18.18 -13.51 -11.40
CA PRO A 100 18.72 -14.79 -11.85
C PRO A 100 20.20 -14.84 -11.49
N ALA A 101 20.58 -15.88 -10.73
CA ALA A 101 21.95 -16.07 -10.27
C ALA A 101 22.92 -15.75 -11.41
N GLU A 102 23.80 -14.77 -11.20
CA GLU A 102 24.81 -14.41 -12.20
C GLU A 102 25.52 -15.70 -12.63
N PRO A 103 25.66 -15.95 -13.95
CA PRO A 103 26.37 -17.12 -14.42
C PRO A 103 27.78 -17.11 -13.81
N PRO A 104 28.27 -18.25 -13.28
CA PRO A 104 29.52 -18.28 -12.55
C PRO A 104 30.65 -17.71 -13.40
N ALA A 105 31.32 -16.69 -12.86
CA ALA A 105 32.48 -16.07 -13.46
C ALA A 105 33.44 -17.15 -13.98
N ARG A 106 33.63 -17.18 -15.31
CA ARG A 106 34.49 -18.14 -15.98
C ARG A 106 35.93 -17.92 -15.47
N LYS A 107 36.41 -18.81 -14.59
CA LYS A 107 37.80 -18.82 -14.11
C LYS A 107 38.75 -18.79 -15.31
N THR A 108 39.35 -17.63 -15.59
CA THR A 108 40.52 -17.52 -16.47
C THR A 108 41.69 -18.17 -15.74
N ARG A 109 41.89 -19.46 -15.97
CA ARG A 109 43.10 -20.17 -15.57
C ARG A 109 44.20 -19.86 -16.59
N SER A 110 44.79 -18.68 -16.52
CA SER A 110 46.08 -18.42 -17.18
C SER A 110 47.18 -18.88 -16.23
N GLY A 111 47.61 -20.12 -16.47
CA GLY A 111 48.68 -20.78 -15.74
C GLY A 111 50.00 -20.03 -15.86
N SER A 112 50.74 -20.09 -14.76
CA SER A 112 52.07 -19.58 -14.56
C SER A 112 53.12 -20.29 -15.43
N GLY A 113 53.79 -19.54 -16.30
CA GLY A 113 55.16 -19.75 -16.83
C GLY A 113 55.48 -21.08 -17.52
N PRO A 114 56.76 -21.38 -17.85
CA PRO A 114 57.96 -20.53 -17.95
C PRO A 114 58.68 -20.70 -19.31
N ARG A 115 59.67 -19.84 -19.63
CA ARG A 115 60.94 -20.19 -20.34
C ARG A 115 61.82 -18.94 -20.44
N LYS A 116 62.84 -18.82 -19.59
CA LYS A 116 64.25 -19.14 -19.91
C LYS A 116 64.78 -18.45 -21.16
N GLY A 117 65.67 -17.48 -20.93
CA GLY A 117 67.01 -17.43 -21.51
C GLY A 117 67.12 -17.04 -22.99
N SER A 118 67.69 -15.86 -23.24
CA SER A 118 69.07 -15.70 -23.73
C SER A 118 69.27 -14.28 -24.26
N SER A 119 70.17 -13.53 -23.63
CA SER A 119 70.86 -12.34 -24.17
C SER A 119 71.62 -12.69 -25.48
N PRO A 120 72.48 -11.80 -26.04
CA PRO A 120 72.35 -10.40 -26.48
C PRO A 120 72.89 -10.23 -27.94
N ARG A 121 72.79 -9.03 -28.53
CA ARG A 121 73.68 -8.39 -29.55
C ARG A 121 72.90 -7.29 -30.30
N LYS A 122 73.46 -6.15 -30.72
CA LYS A 122 74.82 -5.61 -30.75
C LYS A 122 74.70 -4.09 -30.81
#